data_AF-A0A955GXD1-F1
#
_entry.id   AF-A0A955GXD1-F1
#
_cell.length_a   1.000
_cell.length_b   1.000
_cell.length_c   1.000
_cell.angle_alpha   90.00
_cell.angle_beta   90.00
_cell.angle_gamma   90.00
#
_symmetry.space_group_name_H-M   'P 1'
#
loop_
_entity.id
_entity.type
_entity.pdbx_description
1 polymer ?
#
loop_
_entity_poly.entity_id
_entity_poly.type
_entity_poly.pdbx_seq_one_letter_code
_entity_poly.pdbx_strand_id
1 'polypeptide(L)'
;MEFSEEILQTFRDNHKTQFLASQFDLLLKQRTESEEMADADPEMAELVKEEISNLDAQLDSSYKEMEKIIEGDKEEEVKPYGVMLEVRAGAGGDEASLFAAELASMYLKYAEINGWPTIRSSVSATEAGGYKDASFEIMGKDVYDHLRYETGVHRVQRIPATEKQGRIHTSTASVAILPMRKKPTIEINPTDIDMEFSRSGGAGGQNVNKVETAVRLIHRPTGVDVRCESERSQLKNREKAMIALVAKLEMAHEEEQVRKHAETRKNQIGTGDRSEKIRTYNFPQNR
;
A
#
# COMPACT_ATOMS: atom_id res chain seq x y z
N MET A 1 -7.08 -31.45 18.39
CA MET A 1 -6.61 -30.08 18.12
C MET A 1 -7.79 -29.30 17.59
N GLU A 2 -8.13 -28.15 18.16
CA GLU A 2 -9.19 -27.31 17.63
C GLU A 2 -8.58 -26.39 16.57
N PHE A 3 -8.84 -26.68 15.30
CA PHE A 3 -8.54 -25.77 14.20
C PHE A 3 -9.61 -24.68 14.18
N SER A 4 -9.21 -23.40 14.22
CA SER A 4 -10.17 -22.30 14.17
C SER A 4 -10.93 -22.30 12.85
N GLU A 5 -12.25 -22.43 12.91
CA GLU A 5 -13.13 -22.51 11.74
C GLU A 5 -13.10 -21.22 10.90
N GLU A 6 -12.90 -20.07 11.55
CA GLU A 6 -12.72 -18.78 10.87
C GLU A 6 -11.46 -18.78 9.99
N ILE A 7 -10.35 -19.33 10.49
CA ILE A 7 -9.09 -19.40 9.73
C ILE A 7 -9.21 -20.40 8.58
N LEU A 8 -9.86 -21.55 8.81
CA LEU A 8 -10.11 -22.53 7.76
C LEU A 8 -10.96 -21.93 6.62
N GLN A 9 -11.94 -21.09 6.95
CA GLN A 9 -12.71 -20.40 5.93
C GLN A 9 -11.84 -19.45 5.09
N THR A 10 -10.90 -18.73 5.71
CA THR A 10 -9.94 -17.90 4.96
C THR A 10 -9.03 -18.71 4.03
N PHE A 11 -8.66 -19.94 4.41
CA PHE A 11 -7.89 -20.83 3.52
C PHE A 11 -8.71 -21.33 2.32
N ARG A 12 -10.01 -21.55 2.50
CA ARG A 12 -10.92 -21.97 1.42
C ARG A 12 -11.17 -20.86 0.40
N ASP A 13 -11.23 -19.62 0.87
CA ASP A 13 -11.51 -18.45 0.04
C ASP A 13 -10.26 -17.96 -0.73
N ASN A 14 -9.04 -18.27 -0.25
CA ASN A 14 -7.80 -17.92 -0.95
C ASN A 14 -7.46 -18.95 -2.06
N HIS A 15 -7.35 -18.47 -3.29
CA HIS A 15 -7.04 -19.28 -4.48
C HIS A 15 -5.71 -20.06 -4.38
N LYS A 16 -4.71 -19.56 -3.65
CA LYS A 16 -3.42 -20.25 -3.47
C LYS A 16 -3.50 -21.42 -2.47
N THR A 17 -4.39 -21.34 -1.48
CA THR A 17 -4.58 -22.38 -0.46
C THR A 17 -5.76 -23.30 -0.73
N GLN A 18 -6.63 -22.98 -1.69
CA GLN A 18 -7.86 -23.73 -1.98
C GLN A 18 -7.62 -25.24 -2.22
N PHE A 19 -6.56 -25.60 -2.96
CA PHE A 19 -6.20 -27.00 -3.17
C PHE A 19 -5.80 -27.69 -1.87
N LEU A 20 -4.94 -27.06 -1.06
CA LEU A 20 -4.51 -27.59 0.24
C LEU A 20 -5.68 -27.68 1.23
N ALA A 21 -6.59 -26.71 1.21
CA ALA A 21 -7.80 -26.73 2.03
C ALA A 21 -8.70 -27.92 1.67
N SER A 22 -8.84 -28.23 0.38
CA SER A 22 -9.61 -29.41 -0.06
C SER A 22 -8.99 -30.74 0.38
N GLN A 23 -7.65 -30.82 0.39
CA GLN A 23 -6.92 -31.99 0.90
C GLN A 23 -7.06 -32.09 2.42
N PHE A 24 -7.00 -30.96 3.12
CA PHE A 24 -7.21 -30.87 4.56
C PHE A 24 -8.61 -31.33 4.98
N ASP A 25 -9.65 -30.92 4.23
CA ASP A 25 -11.03 -31.36 4.46
C ASP A 25 -11.20 -32.89 4.25
N LEU A 26 -10.48 -33.46 3.27
CA LEU A 26 -10.47 -34.91 3.05
C LEU A 26 -9.78 -35.66 4.19
N LEU A 27 -8.64 -35.16 4.67
CA LEU A 27 -7.91 -35.73 5.82
C LEU A 27 -8.72 -35.64 7.11
N LEU A 28 -9.44 -34.54 7.32
CA LEU A 28 -10.37 -34.38 8.43
C LEU A 28 -11.47 -35.44 8.40
N LYS A 29 -12.04 -35.70 7.22
CA LYS A 29 -13.07 -36.72 7.03
C LYS A 29 -12.53 -38.13 7.31
N GLN A 30 -11.33 -38.45 6.82
CA GLN A 30 -10.68 -39.73 7.10
C GLN A 30 -10.41 -39.91 8.59
N ARG A 31 -9.96 -38.86 9.28
CA ARG A 31 -9.75 -38.88 10.74
C ARG A 31 -11.04 -39.16 11.49
N THR A 32 -12.16 -38.51 11.12
CA THR A 32 -13.46 -38.75 11.75
C THR A 32 -13.98 -40.17 11.48
N GLU A 33 -13.78 -40.70 10.27
CA GLU A 33 -14.16 -42.08 9.93
C GLU A 33 -13.32 -43.10 10.72
N SER A 34 -12.02 -42.85 10.89
CA SER A 34 -11.15 -43.68 11.74
C SER A 34 -11.57 -43.61 13.22
N GLU A 35 -11.93 -42.44 13.75
CA GLU A 35 -12.44 -42.31 15.12
C GLU A 35 -13.75 -43.10 15.34
N GLU A 36 -14.69 -43.03 14.39
CA GLU A 36 -15.93 -43.81 14.46
C GLU A 36 -15.67 -45.33 14.41
N MET A 37 -14.66 -45.78 13.66
CA MET A 37 -14.25 -47.20 13.62
C MET A 37 -13.62 -47.66 14.93
N ALA A 38 -12.83 -46.82 15.61
CA ALA A 38 -12.26 -47.13 16.92
C ALA A 38 -13.33 -47.30 18.00
N ASP A 39 -14.40 -46.49 17.95
CA ASP A 39 -15.52 -46.59 18.88
C ASP A 39 -16.39 -47.83 18.64
N ALA A 40 -16.38 -48.37 17.41
CA ALA A 40 -17.17 -49.54 17.02
C ALA A 40 -16.49 -50.90 17.35
N ASP A 41 -15.16 -50.98 17.33
CA ASP A 41 -14.42 -52.23 17.59
C ASP A 41 -13.17 -52.03 18.49
N PRO A 42 -13.25 -52.42 19.78
CA PRO A 42 -12.15 -52.29 20.73
C PRO A 42 -10.88 -53.10 20.40
N GLU A 43 -10.97 -54.16 19.58
CA GLU A 43 -9.79 -54.96 19.20
C GLU A 43 -8.92 -54.25 18.14
N MET A 44 -9.49 -53.32 17.36
CA MET A 44 -8.77 -52.51 16.38
C MET A 44 -8.23 -51.18 16.93
N ALA A 45 -8.54 -50.84 18.19
CA ALA A 45 -8.23 -49.54 18.79
C ALA A 45 -6.73 -49.15 18.78
N GLU A 46 -5.81 -50.12 18.88
CA GLU A 46 -4.36 -49.85 18.82
C GLU A 46 -3.89 -49.48 17.41
N LEU A 47 -4.39 -50.17 16.37
CA LEU A 47 -4.05 -49.88 14.97
C LEU A 47 -4.63 -48.53 14.54
N VAL A 48 -5.86 -48.23 14.96
CA VAL A 48 -6.54 -46.98 14.62
C VAL A 48 -5.90 -45.79 15.34
N LYS A 49 -5.34 -45.96 16.54
CA LYS A 49 -4.57 -44.90 17.22
C LYS A 49 -3.33 -44.48 16.43
N GLU A 50 -2.58 -45.41 15.87
CA GLU A 50 -1.42 -45.08 15.02
C GLU A 50 -1.86 -44.36 13.74
N GLU A 51 -2.97 -44.77 13.14
CA GLU A 51 -3.54 -44.11 11.96
C GLU A 51 -4.01 -42.68 12.27
N ILE A 52 -4.75 -42.48 13.37
CA ILE A 52 -5.17 -41.15 13.84
C ILE A 52 -3.95 -40.27 14.12
N SER A 53 -2.91 -40.80 14.76
CA SER A 53 -1.68 -40.04 15.03
C SER A 53 -0.97 -39.61 13.74
N ASN A 54 -0.97 -40.45 12.69
CA ASN A 54 -0.42 -40.10 11.39
C ASN A 54 -1.27 -39.07 10.65
N LEU A 55 -2.60 -39.18 10.74
CA LEU A 55 -3.53 -38.21 10.17
C LEU A 55 -3.43 -36.84 10.87
N ASP A 56 -3.29 -36.82 12.20
CA ASP A 56 -3.08 -35.59 12.98
C ASP A 56 -1.78 -34.89 12.57
N ALA A 57 -0.70 -35.64 12.34
CA ALA A 57 0.56 -35.07 11.86
C ALA A 57 0.43 -34.48 10.44
N GLN A 58 -0.31 -35.15 9.56
CA GLN A 58 -0.58 -34.65 8.20
C GLN A 58 -1.45 -33.39 8.23
N LEU A 59 -2.48 -33.35 9.09
CA LEU A 59 -3.32 -32.18 9.31
C LEU A 59 -2.51 -30.99 9.82
N ASP A 60 -1.67 -31.18 10.85
CA ASP A 60 -0.82 -30.11 11.40
C ASP A 60 0.18 -29.59 10.35
N SER A 61 0.79 -30.48 9.56
CA SER A 61 1.71 -30.06 8.50
C SER A 61 1.01 -29.25 7.41
N SER A 62 -0.18 -29.69 6.98
CA SER A 62 -0.98 -29.00 5.95
C SER A 62 -1.49 -27.66 6.46
N TYR A 63 -1.90 -27.58 7.73
CA TYR A 63 -2.34 -26.35 8.37
C TYR A 63 -1.22 -25.31 8.41
N LYS A 64 -0.02 -25.70 8.84
CA LYS A 64 1.17 -24.81 8.87
C LYS A 64 1.60 -24.35 7.48
N GLU A 65 1.48 -25.22 6.47
CA GLU A 65 1.78 -24.84 5.09
C GLU A 65 0.79 -23.80 4.57
N MET A 66 -0.51 -23.97 4.83
CA MET A 66 -1.54 -22.98 4.49
C MET A 66 -1.35 -21.66 5.23
N GLU A 67 -1.04 -21.68 6.53
CA GLU A 67 -0.70 -20.47 7.29
C GLU A 67 0.48 -19.73 6.66
N LYS A 68 1.55 -20.46 6.30
CA LYS A 68 2.73 -19.86 5.68
C LYS A 68 2.42 -19.21 4.32
N ILE A 69 1.53 -19.82 3.54
CA ILE A 69 1.10 -19.24 2.26
C ILE A 69 0.31 -17.95 2.49
N ILE A 70 -0.64 -17.94 3.43
CA ILE A 70 -1.40 -16.73 3.78
C ILE A 70 -0.48 -15.63 4.32
N GLU A 71 0.46 -15.97 5.19
CA GLU A 71 1.39 -14.99 5.73
C GLU A 71 2.31 -14.42 4.64
N GLY A 72 2.78 -15.28 3.72
CA GLY A 72 3.50 -14.86 2.52
C GLY A 72 2.69 -13.95 1.61
N ASP A 73 1.39 -14.21 1.45
CA ASP A 73 0.48 -13.36 0.67
C ASP A 73 0.29 -11.99 1.33
N LYS A 74 0.13 -11.94 2.65
CA LYS A 74 0.07 -10.68 3.41
C LYS A 74 1.37 -9.89 3.26
N GLU A 75 2.52 -10.55 3.34
CA GLU A 75 3.81 -9.89 3.09
C GLU A 75 3.92 -9.38 1.64
N GLU A 76 3.49 -10.15 0.64
CA GLU A 76 3.47 -9.72 -0.76
C GLU A 76 2.53 -8.53 -1.00
N GLU A 77 1.38 -8.46 -0.32
CA GLU A 77 0.46 -7.33 -0.40
C GLU A 77 1.01 -6.05 0.24
N VAL A 78 1.81 -6.20 1.30
CA VAL A 78 2.49 -5.09 1.97
C VAL A 78 3.68 -4.58 1.13
N LYS A 79 4.30 -5.45 0.33
CA LYS A 79 5.43 -5.06 -0.51
C LYS A 79 5.02 -4.04 -1.58
N PRO A 80 5.86 -3.02 -1.83
CA PRO A 80 5.61 -2.07 -2.91
C PRO A 80 5.60 -2.81 -4.26
N TYR A 81 4.62 -2.52 -5.11
CA TYR A 81 4.57 -3.07 -6.47
C TYR A 81 5.46 -2.28 -7.45
N GLY A 82 6.08 -1.21 -6.97
CA GLY A 82 6.95 -0.32 -7.72
C GLY A 82 7.39 0.84 -6.85
N VAL A 83 8.05 1.81 -7.48
CA VAL A 83 8.47 3.05 -6.84
C VAL A 83 8.19 4.26 -7.72
N MET A 84 7.95 5.39 -7.07
CA MET A 84 8.02 6.69 -7.70
C MET A 84 9.41 7.29 -7.41
N LEU A 85 10.21 7.41 -8.46
CA LEU A 85 11.49 8.09 -8.49
C LEU A 85 11.25 9.59 -8.73
N GLU A 86 11.51 10.42 -7.73
CA GLU A 86 11.52 11.88 -7.87
C GLU A 86 12.96 12.40 -7.83
N VAL A 87 13.33 13.23 -8.80
CA VAL A 87 14.65 13.89 -8.84
C VAL A 87 14.46 15.39 -8.92
N ARG A 88 15.23 16.14 -8.13
CA ARG A 88 15.14 17.60 -8.05
C ARG A 88 16.52 18.24 -8.05
N ALA A 89 16.66 19.35 -8.76
CA ALA A 89 17.85 20.19 -8.71
C ALA A 89 18.02 20.81 -7.31
N GLY A 90 19.24 20.73 -6.77
CA GLY A 90 19.64 21.36 -5.51
C GLY A 90 20.48 22.61 -5.74
N ALA A 91 21.53 22.79 -4.93
CA ALA A 91 22.46 23.91 -5.05
C ALA A 91 23.36 23.75 -6.28
N GLY A 92 23.40 24.75 -7.17
CA GLY A 92 24.26 24.72 -8.36
C GLY A 92 23.66 25.32 -9.64
N GLY A 93 22.42 25.82 -9.59
CA GLY A 93 21.78 26.48 -10.73
C GLY A 93 21.58 25.52 -11.91
N ASP A 94 21.92 25.97 -13.13
CA ASP A 94 21.78 25.16 -14.35
C ASP A 94 22.58 23.86 -14.31
N GLU A 95 23.73 23.85 -13.63
CA GLU A 95 24.50 22.62 -13.48
C GLU A 95 23.79 21.60 -12.57
N ALA A 96 23.07 22.07 -11.55
CA ALA A 96 22.28 21.19 -10.69
C ALA A 96 21.09 20.59 -11.45
N SER A 97 20.47 21.35 -12.37
CA SER A 97 19.38 20.83 -13.20
C SER A 97 19.88 19.82 -14.23
N LEU A 98 21.03 20.06 -14.85
CA LEU A 98 21.69 19.10 -15.74
C LEU A 98 22.02 17.81 -14.99
N PHE A 99 22.59 17.92 -13.79
CA PHE A 99 22.92 16.77 -12.96
C PHE A 99 21.67 15.98 -12.52
N ALA A 100 20.56 16.67 -12.20
CA ALA A 100 19.29 16.01 -11.92
C ALA A 100 18.76 15.19 -13.12
N ALA A 101 18.91 15.70 -14.34
CA ALA A 101 18.54 14.96 -15.56
C ALA A 101 19.45 13.75 -15.82
N GLU A 102 20.74 13.88 -15.54
CA GLU A 102 21.70 12.76 -15.63
C GLU A 102 21.41 11.66 -14.61
N LEU A 103 21.11 12.01 -13.35
CA LEU A 103 20.70 11.04 -12.33
C LEU A 103 19.42 10.31 -12.73
N ALA A 104 18.40 11.04 -13.19
CA ALA A 104 17.18 10.43 -13.70
C ALA A 104 17.49 9.45 -14.83
N SER A 105 18.31 9.86 -15.80
CA SER A 105 18.71 9.01 -16.92
C SER A 105 19.51 7.77 -16.47
N MET A 106 20.39 7.91 -15.48
CA MET A 106 21.15 6.81 -14.87
C MET A 106 20.21 5.76 -14.26
N TYR A 107 19.24 6.19 -13.45
CA TYR A 107 18.29 5.25 -12.83
C TYR A 107 17.31 4.64 -13.82
N LEU A 108 16.85 5.39 -14.83
CA LEU A 108 16.02 4.85 -15.91
C LEU A 108 16.78 3.79 -16.73
N LYS A 109 18.07 4.01 -17.00
CA LYS A 109 18.91 3.00 -17.66
C LYS A 109 19.11 1.77 -16.78
N TYR A 110 19.29 1.96 -15.47
CA TYR A 110 19.36 0.85 -14.52
C TYR A 110 18.05 0.05 -14.52
N ALA A 111 16.89 0.71 -14.53
CA ALA A 111 15.59 0.06 -14.64
C ALA A 111 15.44 -0.74 -15.94
N GLU A 112 15.87 -0.18 -17.07
CA GLU A 112 15.87 -0.86 -18.38
C GLU A 112 16.74 -2.14 -18.37
N ILE A 113 17.93 -2.09 -17.77
CA ILE A 113 18.83 -3.26 -17.63
C ILE A 113 18.19 -4.37 -16.80
N ASN A 114 17.43 -4.02 -15.76
CA ASN A 114 16.72 -4.97 -14.91
C ASN A 114 15.35 -5.38 -15.49
N GLY A 115 14.97 -4.87 -16.67
CA GLY A 115 13.68 -5.19 -17.31
C GLY A 115 12.46 -4.58 -16.61
N TRP A 116 12.65 -3.53 -15.80
CA TRP A 116 11.56 -2.87 -15.10
C TRP A 116 10.88 -1.83 -15.99
N PRO A 117 9.56 -1.91 -16.22
CA PRO A 117 8.87 -0.92 -17.03
C PRO A 117 8.79 0.42 -16.29
N THR A 118 9.10 1.48 -17.03
CA THR A 118 9.13 2.85 -16.50
C THR A 118 8.08 3.72 -17.19
N ILE A 119 7.36 4.52 -16.44
CA ILE A 119 6.38 5.50 -16.94
C ILE A 119 6.86 6.89 -16.50
N ARG A 120 6.87 7.83 -17.43
CA ARG A 120 7.18 9.24 -17.13
C ARG A 120 5.91 9.93 -16.66
N SER A 121 5.89 10.44 -15.43
CA SER A 121 4.70 11.04 -14.83
C SER A 121 4.70 12.56 -14.95
N SER A 122 5.76 13.24 -14.48
CA SER A 122 5.88 14.71 -14.53
C SER A 122 7.32 15.12 -14.75
N VAL A 123 7.57 16.14 -15.57
CA VAL A 123 8.91 16.69 -15.77
C VAL A 123 8.84 18.19 -15.99
N SER A 124 9.54 18.92 -15.12
CA SER A 124 9.79 20.35 -15.20
C SER A 124 11.20 20.57 -15.75
N ALA A 125 11.29 20.78 -17.06
CA ALA A 125 12.56 21.02 -17.75
C ALA A 125 13.01 22.48 -17.63
N THR A 126 14.32 22.69 -17.72
CA THR A 126 14.98 24.01 -17.72
C THR A 126 15.50 24.33 -19.13
N GLU A 127 15.73 25.61 -19.43
CA GLU A 127 16.26 26.05 -20.74
C GLU A 127 17.63 25.45 -21.06
N ALA A 128 18.44 25.15 -20.04
CA ALA A 128 19.71 24.47 -20.17
C ALA A 128 19.59 22.98 -20.56
N GLY A 129 18.37 22.42 -20.63
CA GLY A 129 18.11 21.01 -20.94
C GLY A 129 18.11 20.08 -19.73
N GLY A 130 18.31 20.61 -18.52
CA GLY A 130 18.23 19.86 -17.26
C GLY A 130 16.82 19.80 -16.67
N TYR A 131 16.65 19.11 -15.54
CA TYR A 131 15.39 19.03 -14.78
C TYR A 131 15.44 19.87 -13.51
N LYS A 132 14.46 20.75 -13.35
CA LYS A 132 14.21 21.41 -12.05
C LYS A 132 13.63 20.40 -11.07
N ASP A 133 12.62 19.66 -11.53
CA ASP A 133 11.98 18.54 -10.85
C ASP A 133 11.46 17.56 -11.90
N ALA A 134 11.54 16.26 -11.62
CA ALA A 134 11.06 15.20 -12.49
C ALA A 134 10.61 13.99 -11.65
N SER A 135 9.54 13.33 -12.07
CA SER A 135 9.00 12.13 -11.44
C SER A 135 8.75 11.02 -12.47
N PHE A 136 9.16 9.82 -12.11
CA PHE A 136 9.04 8.61 -12.92
C PHE A 136 8.50 7.47 -12.05
N GLU A 137 7.61 6.67 -12.60
CA GLU A 137 7.15 5.44 -11.99
C GLU A 137 7.97 4.28 -12.54
N ILE A 138 8.50 3.43 -11.66
CA ILE A 138 9.26 2.24 -12.02
C ILE A 138 8.55 1.05 -11.38
N MET A 139 8.01 0.17 -12.21
CA MET A 139 7.17 -0.94 -11.76
C MET A 139 8.00 -2.22 -11.57
N GLY A 140 7.69 -2.97 -10.51
CA GLY A 140 8.32 -4.26 -10.21
C GLY A 140 8.38 -4.54 -8.71
N LYS A 141 8.32 -5.82 -8.34
CA LYS A 141 8.23 -6.27 -6.94
C LYS A 141 9.48 -5.93 -6.11
N ASP A 142 10.66 -6.01 -6.72
CA ASP A 142 11.95 -5.84 -6.01
C ASP A 142 12.58 -4.45 -6.22
N VAL A 143 11.92 -3.57 -6.97
CA VAL A 143 12.46 -2.26 -7.36
C VAL A 143 12.79 -1.42 -6.12
N TYR A 144 11.90 -1.43 -5.13
CA TYR A 144 12.08 -0.66 -3.91
C TYR A 144 13.29 -1.14 -3.11
N ASP A 145 13.53 -2.45 -3.03
CA ASP A 145 14.66 -3.00 -2.27
C ASP A 145 16.00 -2.62 -2.90
N HIS A 146 16.06 -2.52 -4.23
CA HIS A 146 17.25 -2.07 -4.94
C HIS A 146 17.50 -0.57 -4.80
N LEU A 147 16.45 0.26 -4.86
CA LEU A 147 16.59 1.71 -4.97
C LEU A 147 16.43 2.47 -3.64
N ARG A 148 15.90 1.87 -2.57
CA ARG A 148 15.64 2.54 -1.27
C ARG A 148 16.84 3.31 -0.71
N TYR A 149 18.06 2.84 -0.94
CA TYR A 149 19.29 3.45 -0.44
C TYR A 149 19.80 4.62 -1.29
N GLU A 150 19.17 4.88 -2.44
CA GLU A 150 19.46 6.03 -3.30
C GLU A 150 18.70 7.28 -2.88
N THR A 151 17.93 7.22 -1.80
CA THR A 151 17.17 8.35 -1.30
C THR A 151 18.06 9.32 -0.53
N GLY A 152 18.19 10.55 -1.03
CA GLY A 152 18.94 11.61 -0.38
C GLY A 152 19.59 12.57 -1.38
N VAL A 153 20.57 13.33 -0.90
CA VAL A 153 21.28 14.32 -1.72
C VAL A 153 22.51 13.69 -2.38
N HIS A 154 22.60 13.82 -3.69
CA HIS A 154 23.73 13.44 -4.53
C HIS A 154 24.54 14.69 -4.88
N ARG A 155 25.86 14.59 -4.79
CA ARG A 155 26.77 15.70 -5.06
C ARG A 155 27.65 15.41 -6.26
N VAL A 156 27.76 16.35 -7.19
CA VAL A 156 28.67 16.27 -8.34
C VAL A 156 29.78 17.31 -8.22
N GLN A 157 30.99 16.91 -8.56
CA GLN A 157 32.14 17.79 -8.70
C GLN A 157 32.75 17.59 -10.09
N ARG A 158 32.59 18.60 -10.96
CA ARG A 158 33.12 18.59 -12.33
C ARG A 158 33.23 20.01 -12.88
N ILE A 159 33.82 20.15 -14.06
CA ILE A 159 33.78 21.38 -14.84
C ILE A 159 32.44 21.37 -15.59
N PRO A 160 31.49 22.27 -15.29
CA PRO A 160 30.18 22.32 -15.93
C PRO A 160 30.28 22.55 -17.43
N ALA A 161 29.31 22.02 -18.19
CA ALA A 161 29.19 22.34 -19.61
C ALA A 161 28.87 23.82 -19.86
N THR A 162 28.28 24.50 -18.85
CA THR A 162 27.92 25.92 -18.89
C THR A 162 29.06 26.85 -18.48
N GLU A 163 30.21 26.33 -18.04
CA GLU A 163 31.33 27.12 -17.51
C GLU A 163 32.44 27.34 -18.56
N LYS A 164 32.88 28.60 -18.72
CA LYS A 164 33.87 28.98 -19.75
C LYS A 164 35.31 28.97 -19.24
N GLN A 165 35.53 29.10 -17.92
CA GLN A 165 36.88 29.24 -17.34
C GLN A 165 37.52 27.91 -16.90
N GLY A 166 36.85 26.77 -17.11
CA GLY A 166 37.39 25.46 -16.73
C GLY A 166 37.50 25.23 -15.22
N ARG A 167 36.74 25.97 -14.41
CA ARG A 167 36.75 25.81 -12.94
C ARG A 167 35.87 24.64 -12.53
N ILE A 168 36.31 23.90 -11.51
CA ILE A 168 35.52 22.82 -10.92
C ILE A 168 34.43 23.42 -10.06
N HIS A 169 33.18 23.11 -10.36
CA HIS A 169 32.03 23.48 -9.55
C HIS A 169 31.55 22.28 -8.73
N THR A 170 30.89 22.59 -7.61
CA THR A 170 30.22 21.59 -6.79
C THR A 170 28.72 21.89 -6.81
N SER A 171 27.96 20.94 -7.34
CA SER A 171 26.50 21.02 -7.46
C SER A 171 25.84 19.82 -6.78
N THR A 172 24.57 19.96 -6.42
CA THR A 172 23.78 18.90 -5.78
C THR A 172 22.44 18.69 -6.47
N ALA A 173 21.92 17.47 -6.36
CA ALA A 173 20.56 17.11 -6.74
C ALA A 173 20.02 16.13 -5.70
N SER A 174 18.74 16.21 -5.36
CA SER A 174 18.08 15.29 -4.43
C SER A 174 17.30 14.23 -5.19
N VAL A 175 17.34 13.00 -4.70
CA VAL A 175 16.59 11.86 -5.20
C VAL A 175 15.69 11.35 -4.07
N ALA A 176 14.42 11.12 -4.37
CA ALA A 176 13.48 10.48 -3.45
C ALA A 176 12.86 9.24 -4.11
N ILE A 177 12.89 8.13 -3.38
CA ILE A 177 12.31 6.86 -3.81
C ILE A 177 11.11 6.56 -2.92
N LEU A 178 9.91 6.76 -3.47
CA LEU A 178 8.66 6.57 -2.75
C LEU A 178 8.05 5.21 -3.12
N PRO A 179 7.78 4.32 -2.17
CA PRO A 179 7.17 3.03 -2.48
C PRO A 179 5.73 3.21 -2.97
N MET A 180 5.37 2.55 -4.08
CA MET A 180 4.00 2.48 -4.56
C MET A 180 3.34 1.22 -3.99
N ARG A 181 2.31 1.41 -3.15
CA ARG A 181 1.54 0.34 -2.50
C ARG A 181 0.09 0.41 -2.93
N LYS A 182 -0.60 -0.73 -2.95
CA LYS A 182 -2.03 -0.75 -3.24
C LYS A 182 -2.75 0.05 -2.16
N LYS A 183 -3.73 0.87 -2.57
CA LYS A 183 -4.61 1.56 -1.62
C LYS A 183 -5.37 0.48 -0.84
N PRO A 184 -5.32 0.45 0.50
CA PRO A 184 -6.17 -0.46 1.27
C PRO A 184 -7.63 -0.10 1.00
N THR A 185 -8.46 -1.10 0.73
CA THR A 185 -9.91 -0.91 0.67
C THR A 185 -10.39 -0.55 2.08
N ILE A 186 -11.03 0.61 2.24
CA ILE A 186 -11.60 0.99 3.53
C ILE A 186 -12.91 0.21 3.70
N GLU A 187 -12.84 -0.91 4.43
CA GLU A 187 -14.04 -1.61 4.87
C GLU A 187 -14.65 -0.86 6.06
N ILE A 188 -15.86 -0.33 5.84
CA ILE A 188 -16.61 0.36 6.89
C ILE A 188 -17.55 -0.65 7.53
N ASN A 189 -17.28 -1.00 8.79
CA ASN A 189 -18.17 -1.84 9.57
C ASN A 189 -19.48 -1.08 9.86
N PRO A 190 -20.65 -1.64 9.51
CA PRO A 190 -21.94 -1.00 9.78
C PRO A 190 -22.17 -0.72 11.27
N THR A 191 -21.54 -1.49 12.15
CA THR A 191 -21.62 -1.32 13.60
C THR A 191 -21.03 -0.01 14.07
N ASP A 192 -20.03 0.55 13.35
CA ASP A 192 -19.28 1.75 13.73
C ASP A 192 -19.97 3.07 13.38
N ILE A 193 -21.17 2.98 12.79
CA ILE A 193 -21.97 4.11 12.37
C ILE A 193 -23.12 4.31 13.34
N ASP A 194 -23.12 5.45 14.04
CA ASP A 194 -24.30 5.91 14.77
C ASP A 194 -25.26 6.60 13.80
N MET A 195 -26.55 6.26 13.92
CA MET A 195 -27.60 6.79 13.06
C MET A 195 -28.61 7.56 13.90
N GLU A 196 -28.68 8.87 13.66
CA GLU A 196 -29.62 9.78 14.30
C GLU A 196 -30.69 10.20 13.29
N PHE A 197 -31.94 10.24 13.73
CA PHE A 197 -33.07 10.73 12.94
C PHE A 197 -33.54 12.08 13.49
N SER A 198 -33.88 12.99 12.59
CA SER A 198 -34.38 14.31 12.95
C SER A 198 -35.41 14.80 11.93
N ARG A 199 -36.11 15.88 12.29
CA ARG A 199 -37.04 16.54 11.37
C ARG A 199 -36.25 17.36 10.36
N SER A 200 -36.62 17.26 9.08
CA SER A 200 -36.00 18.04 8.01
C SER A 200 -36.25 19.53 8.21
N GLY A 201 -35.23 20.36 7.98
CA GLY A 201 -35.36 21.82 8.03
C GLY A 201 -35.88 22.39 6.71
N GLY A 202 -36.73 23.42 6.76
CA GLY A 202 -37.12 24.20 5.58
C GLY A 202 -38.60 24.59 5.48
N ALA A 203 -38.95 25.30 4.41
CA ALA A 203 -40.32 25.72 4.09
C ALA A 203 -41.16 24.53 3.60
N GLY A 204 -41.58 23.67 4.53
CA GLY A 204 -42.31 22.44 4.25
C GLY A 204 -43.72 22.41 4.85
N GLY A 205 -44.67 21.78 4.15
CA GLY A 205 -46.05 21.60 4.63
C GLY A 205 -46.17 20.67 5.86
N GLN A 206 -47.41 20.34 6.26
CA GLN A 206 -47.69 19.56 7.49
C GLN A 206 -46.87 18.26 7.64
N ASN A 207 -46.49 17.61 6.54
CA ASN A 207 -45.73 16.37 6.55
C ASN A 207 -44.28 16.56 7.07
N VAL A 208 -43.65 17.69 6.75
CA VAL A 208 -42.27 18.03 7.19
C VAL A 208 -42.21 18.28 8.70
N ASN A 209 -43.29 18.77 9.29
CA ASN A 209 -43.37 19.03 10.74
C ASN A 209 -43.67 17.78 11.58
N LYS A 210 -44.17 16.70 10.96
CA LYS A 210 -44.62 15.48 11.65
C LYS A 210 -43.69 14.29 11.49
N VAL A 211 -42.93 14.18 10.39
CA VAL A 211 -42.14 13.00 10.06
C VAL A 211 -40.65 13.28 10.15
N GLU A 212 -39.91 12.38 10.80
CA GLU A 212 -38.45 12.45 10.98
C GLU A 212 -37.75 11.88 9.74
N THR A 213 -37.73 12.67 8.66
CA THR A 213 -37.16 12.27 7.37
C THR A 213 -35.67 12.53 7.24
N ALA A 214 -35.07 13.41 8.06
CA ALA A 214 -33.65 13.72 7.99
C ALA A 214 -32.81 12.67 8.73
N VAL A 215 -31.74 12.22 8.09
CA VAL A 215 -30.82 11.20 8.63
C VAL A 215 -29.46 11.84 8.83
N ARG A 216 -28.87 11.63 10.00
CA ARG A 216 -27.48 11.96 10.31
C ARG A 216 -26.74 10.68 10.64
N LEU A 217 -25.62 10.45 9.96
CA LEU A 217 -24.71 9.34 10.20
C LEU A 217 -23.43 9.89 10.81
N ILE A 218 -22.95 9.24 11.86
CA ILE A 218 -21.70 9.60 12.55
C ILE A 218 -20.81 8.35 12.56
N HIS A 219 -19.64 8.43 11.97
CA HIS A 219 -18.65 7.36 12.05
C HIS A 219 -17.84 7.52 13.34
N ARG A 220 -18.10 6.68 14.36
CA ARG A 220 -17.50 6.82 15.70
C ARG A 220 -15.97 6.84 15.68
N PRO A 221 -15.26 5.99 14.92
CA PRO A 221 -13.79 5.97 14.93
C PRO A 221 -13.13 7.25 14.40
N THR A 222 -13.72 7.89 13.39
CA THR A 222 -13.12 9.09 12.75
C THR A 222 -13.77 10.39 13.20
N GLY A 223 -14.94 10.33 13.85
CA GLY A 223 -15.73 11.50 14.23
C GLY A 223 -16.38 12.24 13.06
N VAL A 224 -16.30 11.70 11.83
CA VAL A 224 -16.90 12.32 10.65
C VAL A 224 -18.40 12.14 10.67
N ASP A 225 -19.14 13.24 10.54
CA ASP A 225 -20.59 13.22 10.43
C ASP A 225 -21.10 13.74 9.08
N VAL A 226 -22.22 13.16 8.65
CA VAL A 226 -22.94 13.51 7.42
C VAL A 226 -24.42 13.55 7.71
N ARG A 227 -25.06 14.66 7.32
CA ARG A 227 -26.50 14.83 7.39
C ARG A 227 -27.10 14.89 5.98
N CYS A 228 -28.19 14.16 5.74
CA CYS A 228 -28.93 14.19 4.49
C CYS A 228 -30.43 14.40 4.74
N GLU A 229 -31.01 15.40 4.06
CA GLU A 229 -32.44 15.73 4.10
C GLU A 229 -33.04 16.00 2.71
N SER A 230 -32.37 15.52 1.66
CA SER A 230 -32.72 15.82 0.26
C SER A 230 -34.02 15.18 -0.24
N GLU A 231 -34.39 14.03 0.31
CA GLU A 231 -35.55 13.24 -0.12
C GLU A 231 -36.66 13.26 0.93
N ARG A 232 -37.90 13.00 0.51
CA ARG A 232 -39.05 12.87 1.41
C ARG A 232 -39.10 11.53 2.16
N SER A 233 -38.21 10.58 1.82
CA SER A 233 -38.15 9.25 2.41
C SER A 233 -36.88 9.08 3.25
N GLN A 234 -37.05 8.59 4.48
CA GLN A 234 -35.96 8.28 5.41
C GLN A 234 -34.97 7.27 4.82
N LEU A 235 -35.45 6.21 4.16
CA LEU A 235 -34.59 5.18 3.57
C LEU A 235 -33.68 5.77 2.48
N LYS A 236 -34.24 6.60 1.60
CA LYS A 236 -33.45 7.25 0.53
C LYS A 236 -32.43 8.24 1.08
N ASN A 237 -32.79 8.98 2.15
CA ASN A 237 -31.84 9.85 2.84
C ASN A 237 -30.73 9.06 3.54
N ARG A 238 -31.03 7.88 4.09
CA ARG A 238 -30.03 6.98 4.68
C ARG A 238 -29.03 6.48 3.63
N GLU A 239 -29.51 6.01 2.48
CA GLU A 239 -28.64 5.53 1.39
C GLU A 239 -27.74 6.65 0.87
N LYS A 240 -28.28 7.84 0.63
CA LYS A 240 -27.49 9.01 0.22
C LYS A 240 -26.50 9.46 1.30
N ALA A 241 -26.92 9.46 2.56
CA ALA A 241 -26.02 9.78 3.68
C ALA A 241 -24.88 8.77 3.77
N MET A 242 -25.14 7.48 3.53
CA MET A 242 -24.11 6.44 3.52
C MET A 242 -23.10 6.68 2.40
N ILE A 243 -23.57 6.94 1.17
CA ILE A 243 -22.69 7.25 0.03
C ILE A 243 -21.83 8.48 0.33
N ALA A 244 -22.42 9.54 0.89
CA ALA A 244 -21.69 10.75 1.25
C ALA A 244 -20.72 10.54 2.43
N LEU A 245 -21.05 9.67 3.38
CA LEU A 245 -20.17 9.29 4.48
C LEU A 245 -18.94 8.53 3.96
N VAL A 246 -19.14 7.53 3.10
CA VAL A 246 -18.06 6.78 2.44
C VAL A 246 -17.15 7.74 1.70
N ALA A 247 -17.70 8.61 0.85
CA ALA A 247 -16.91 9.57 0.09
C ALA A 247 -16.09 10.52 1.00
N LYS A 248 -16.67 11.02 2.10
CA LYS A 248 -15.92 11.85 3.06
C LYS A 248 -14.81 11.08 3.77
N LEU A 249 -15.05 9.82 4.14
CA LEU A 249 -14.04 8.98 4.79
C LEU A 249 -12.88 8.67 3.83
N GLU A 250 -13.19 8.37 2.56
CA GLU A 250 -12.18 8.19 1.51
C GLU A 250 -11.33 9.45 1.31
N MET A 251 -11.96 10.62 1.22
CA MET A 251 -11.24 11.90 1.11
C MET A 251 -10.34 12.17 2.31
N ALA A 252 -10.85 11.98 3.53
CA ALA A 252 -10.07 12.18 4.76
C ALA A 252 -8.86 11.22 4.82
N HIS A 253 -9.04 9.97 4.41
CA HIS A 253 -7.96 9.00 4.35
C HIS A 253 -6.92 9.38 3.28
N GLU A 254 -7.36 9.81 2.09
CA GLU A 254 -6.45 10.26 1.03
C GLU A 254 -5.64 11.48 1.46
N GLU A 255 -6.26 12.46 2.10
CA GLU A 255 -5.56 13.63 2.67
C GLU A 255 -4.52 13.21 3.72
N GLU A 256 -4.85 12.27 4.60
CA GLU A 256 -3.91 11.76 5.60
C GLU A 256 -2.72 11.05 4.96
N GLN A 257 -2.96 10.22 3.93
CA GLN A 257 -1.90 9.55 3.19
C GLN A 257 -1.01 10.55 2.46
N VAL A 258 -1.59 11.54 1.78
CA VAL A 258 -0.84 12.62 1.12
C VAL A 258 0.02 13.36 2.13
N ARG A 259 -0.50 13.66 3.31
CA ARG A 259 0.27 14.32 4.39
C ARG A 259 1.44 13.44 4.85
N LYS A 260 1.21 12.15 5.13
CA LYS A 260 2.26 11.20 5.52
C LYS A 260 3.34 11.08 4.45
N HIS A 261 2.94 11.01 3.18
CA HIS A 261 3.88 10.97 2.05
C HIS A 261 4.67 12.28 1.93
N ALA A 262 4.03 13.44 2.11
CA ALA A 262 4.71 14.73 2.08
C ALA A 262 5.73 14.89 3.21
N GLU A 263 5.40 14.43 4.42
CA GLU A 263 6.35 14.41 5.55
C GLU A 263 7.51 13.45 5.31
N THR A 264 7.22 12.24 4.84
CA THR A 264 8.26 11.24 4.50
C THR A 264 9.19 11.80 3.43
N ARG A 265 8.64 12.39 2.37
CA ARG A 265 9.37 13.06 1.30
C ARG A 265 10.24 14.19 1.82
N LYS A 266 9.70 15.05 2.70
CA LYS A 266 10.45 16.16 3.28
C LYS A 266 11.65 15.68 4.11
N ASN A 267 11.48 14.60 4.87
CA ASN A 267 12.56 13.99 5.64
C ASN A 267 13.63 13.33 4.75
N GLN A 268 13.21 12.77 3.62
CA GLN A 268 14.08 12.10 2.65
C GLN A 268 14.91 13.07 1.79
N ILE A 269 14.29 14.16 1.33
CA ILE A 269 14.93 15.12 0.43
C ILE A 269 15.89 16.07 1.19
N GLY A 270 15.65 16.29 2.49
CA GLY A 270 16.46 17.20 3.30
C GLY A 270 16.37 18.64 2.80
N THR A 271 17.44 19.40 3.00
CA THR A 271 17.54 20.80 2.56
C THR A 271 18.07 20.95 1.13
N GLY A 272 18.68 19.89 0.58
CA GLY A 272 19.33 19.92 -0.74
C GLY A 272 20.65 20.71 -0.75
N ASP A 273 21.15 21.12 0.41
CA ASP A 273 22.39 21.87 0.56
C ASP A 273 23.63 20.99 0.33
N ARG A 274 24.78 21.61 0.06
CA ARG A 274 26.07 20.95 -0.23
C ARG A 274 26.63 20.14 0.95
N SER A 275 26.13 20.39 2.15
CA SER A 275 26.52 19.74 3.40
C SER A 275 25.90 18.36 3.57
N GLU A 276 24.64 18.20 3.17
CA GLU A 276 23.90 16.94 3.16
C GLU A 276 24.30 16.13 1.91
N LYS A 277 24.77 14.89 2.10
CA LYS A 277 25.10 14.00 0.97
C LYS A 277 25.07 12.53 1.37
N ILE A 278 24.57 11.70 0.47
CA ILE A 278 24.69 10.24 0.56
C ILE A 278 25.74 9.71 -0.42
N ARG A 279 25.95 10.40 -1.55
CA ARG A 279 26.92 10.03 -2.60
C ARG A 279 27.61 11.27 -3.17
N THR A 280 28.87 11.11 -3.57
CA THR A 280 29.63 12.13 -4.30
C THR A 280 30.20 11.53 -5.58
N TYR A 281 30.00 12.21 -6.70
CA TYR A 281 30.54 11.87 -8.01
C TYR A 281 31.64 12.87 -8.36
N ASN A 282 32.89 12.42 -8.41
CA ASN A 282 34.07 13.25 -8.63
C ASN A 282 34.69 12.92 -9.99
N PHE A 283 34.31 13.70 -11.01
CA PHE A 283 34.77 13.48 -12.38
C PHE A 283 36.27 13.77 -12.58
N PRO A 284 36.86 14.87 -12.05
CA PRO A 284 38.28 15.15 -12.21
C PRO A 284 39.20 14.06 -11.66
N GLN A 285 38.76 13.36 -10.59
CA GLN A 285 39.52 12.28 -9.96
C GLN A 285 39.05 10.89 -10.40
N ASN A 286 38.01 10.80 -11.24
CA ASN A 286 37.34 9.57 -11.67
C ASN A 286 36.97 8.64 -10.49
N ARG A 287 36.26 9.20 -9.50
CA ARG A 287 35.88 8.55 -8.23
C ARG A 287 34.42 8.79 -7.85
#